data_AF-A0A2H2ZA76-F1
#
_entry.id   AF-A0A2H2ZA76-F1
#
_cell.length_a   1.000
_cell.length_b   1.000
_cell.length_c   1.000
_cell.angle_alpha   90.00
_cell.angle_beta   90.00
_cell.angle_gamma   90.00
#
_symmetry.space_group_name_H-M   'P 1'
#
loop_
_entity.id
_entity.type
_entity.pdbx_description
1 polymer ?
#
loop_
_entity_poly.entity_id
_entity_poly.type
_entity_poly.pdbx_seq_one_letter_code
_entity_poly.pdbx_strand_id
1 'polypeptide(L)'
;MIVDQIARREAYEEIGLPMDDARIPKPFRIEQLCYLPPSLARTHLVVTPCVAFLHADRTSPDSPPALVEDSMMPRLDAREVAAVFSAPFYNFLKATDLPPRPGETLPPGHWYDGAWTNYKGEQWRVHNFYVPVNNQRVSRPRRGSAAQIELADQLEVSQDHEGRFKVWGLTGRVLVDAARIAYDEEPEMEHNLDFGDLKVIKIAQDEGALDESHENSPPVKRDEDKPAKM
;
A
#
# COMPACT_ATOMS: atom_id res chain seq x y z
N MET A 1 13.86 -1.99 19.56
CA MET A 1 12.47 -2.37 19.28
C MET A 1 12.48 -3.16 17.99
N ILE A 2 11.90 -4.36 17.95
CA ILE A 2 11.94 -5.21 16.74
C ILE A 2 10.95 -4.60 15.73
N VAL A 3 11.35 -4.45 14.47
CA VAL A 3 10.58 -3.72 13.42
C VAL A 3 9.12 -4.18 13.34
N ASP A 4 8.86 -5.48 13.47
CA ASP A 4 7.51 -6.05 13.47
C ASP A 4 6.61 -5.50 14.60
N GLN A 5 7.14 -5.21 15.78
CA GLN A 5 6.36 -4.64 16.88
C GLN A 5 5.84 -3.24 16.55
N ILE A 6 6.60 -2.47 15.76
CA ILE A 6 6.20 -1.15 15.29
C ILE A 6 5.09 -1.32 14.26
N ALA A 7 5.30 -2.16 13.24
CA ALA A 7 4.30 -2.41 12.20
C ALA A 7 2.97 -2.89 12.78
N ARG A 8 2.99 -3.80 13.76
CA ARG A 8 1.80 -4.26 14.47
C ARG A 8 1.12 -3.16 15.29
N ARG A 9 1.89 -2.28 15.93
CA ARG A 9 1.35 -1.13 16.67
C ARG A 9 0.64 -0.15 15.73
N GLU A 10 1.29 0.25 14.64
CA GLU A 10 0.68 1.17 13.65
C GLU A 10 -0.59 0.56 13.06
N ALA A 11 -0.56 -0.72 12.64
CA ALA A 11 -1.75 -1.37 12.11
C ALA A 11 -2.91 -1.48 13.13
N TYR A 12 -2.60 -1.57 14.43
CA TYR A 12 -3.62 -1.49 15.48
C TYR A 12 -4.21 -0.09 15.61
N GLU A 13 -3.37 0.95 15.60
CA GLU A 13 -3.78 2.35 15.72
C GLU A 13 -4.62 2.80 14.51
N GLU A 14 -4.18 2.45 13.29
CA GLU A 14 -4.79 2.92 12.04
C GLU A 14 -6.07 2.16 11.65
N ILE A 15 -6.03 0.82 11.70
CA ILE A 15 -7.11 -0.04 11.17
C ILE A 15 -7.73 -0.99 12.20
N GLY A 16 -7.24 -0.95 13.45
CA GLY A 16 -7.76 -1.77 14.54
C GLY A 16 -7.30 -3.23 14.51
N LEU A 17 -6.22 -3.55 13.77
CA LEU A 17 -5.64 -4.90 13.73
C LEU A 17 -5.06 -5.27 15.10
N PRO A 18 -5.58 -6.28 15.82
CA PRO A 18 -5.10 -6.57 17.17
C PRO A 18 -3.60 -6.90 17.22
N MET A 19 -2.89 -6.28 18.17
CA MET A 19 -1.47 -6.57 18.42
C MET A 19 -1.24 -7.95 19.05
N ASP A 20 -2.21 -8.41 19.84
CA ASP A 20 -2.18 -9.71 20.51
C ASP A 20 -2.95 -10.72 19.66
N ASP A 21 -2.27 -11.76 19.19
CA ASP A 21 -2.86 -12.79 18.33
C ASP A 21 -4.04 -13.50 19.01
N ALA A 22 -4.08 -13.57 20.36
CA ALA A 22 -5.21 -14.14 21.09
C ALA A 22 -6.50 -13.31 20.96
N ARG A 23 -6.40 -12.04 20.55
CA ARG A 23 -7.52 -11.12 20.32
C ARG A 23 -7.97 -11.08 18.86
N ILE A 24 -7.26 -11.75 17.96
CA ILE A 24 -7.68 -11.89 16.57
C ILE A 24 -8.95 -12.75 16.54
N PRO A 25 -10.03 -12.30 15.90
CA PRO A 25 -11.25 -13.09 15.79
C PRO A 25 -10.96 -14.42 15.08
N LYS A 26 -11.42 -15.53 15.68
CA LYS A 26 -11.41 -16.81 14.96
C LYS A 26 -12.32 -16.72 13.72
N PRO A 27 -11.94 -17.36 12.60
CA PRO A 27 -10.85 -18.32 12.47
C PRO A 27 -9.55 -17.71 11.92
N PHE A 28 -9.36 -16.40 12.07
CA PHE A 28 -8.17 -15.76 11.54
C PHE A 28 -6.96 -15.95 12.45
N ARG A 29 -5.79 -16.10 11.85
CA ARG A 29 -4.49 -15.96 12.53
C ARG A 29 -3.55 -15.20 11.61
N ILE A 30 -2.63 -14.46 12.20
CA ILE A 30 -1.59 -13.75 11.44
C ILE A 30 -0.28 -14.48 11.64
N GLU A 31 0.37 -14.80 10.53
CA GLU A 31 1.69 -15.41 10.52
C GLU A 31 2.67 -14.44 9.89
N GLN A 32 3.66 -13.97 10.66
CA GLN A 32 4.73 -13.15 10.11
C GLN A 32 5.62 -14.03 9.21
N LEU A 33 5.80 -13.61 7.96
CA LEU A 33 6.59 -14.36 6.97
C LEU A 33 8.02 -13.87 6.91
N CYS A 34 8.21 -12.58 6.63
CA CYS A 34 9.54 -12.02 6.41
C CYS A 34 9.55 -10.49 6.52
N TYR A 35 10.76 -9.94 6.46
CA TYR A 35 11.00 -8.53 6.17
C TYR A 35 11.52 -8.41 4.75
N LEU A 36 11.03 -7.43 4.00
CA LEU A 36 11.59 -7.11 2.69
C LEU A 36 12.81 -6.18 2.83
N PRO A 37 13.67 -6.11 1.80
CA PRO A 37 14.73 -5.12 1.76
C PRO A 37 14.19 -3.69 2.01
N PRO A 38 14.95 -2.85 2.74
CA PRO A 38 14.46 -1.54 3.12
C PRO A 38 14.33 -0.61 1.93
N SER A 39 13.37 0.30 2.01
CA SER A 39 13.09 1.31 1.01
C SER A 39 13.22 2.72 1.60
N LEU A 40 13.52 3.71 0.77
CA LEU A 40 13.69 5.09 1.20
C LEU A 40 12.45 5.91 0.85
N ALA A 41 11.73 6.40 1.87
CA ALA A 41 10.66 7.37 1.67
C ALA A 41 11.23 8.73 1.26
N ARG A 42 10.45 9.51 0.51
CA ARG A 42 10.83 10.86 0.06
C ARG A 42 11.17 11.82 1.22
N THR A 43 10.64 11.53 2.40
CA THR A 43 10.90 12.25 3.66
C THR A 43 12.22 11.87 4.32
N HIS A 44 13.08 11.08 3.65
CA HIS A 44 14.33 10.55 4.19
C HIS A 44 14.14 9.60 5.38
N LEU A 45 12.97 8.97 5.47
CA LEU A 45 12.71 7.88 6.40
C LEU A 45 13.01 6.54 5.73
N VAL A 46 13.84 5.73 6.39
CA VAL A 46 14.10 4.35 5.96
C VAL A 46 12.97 3.47 6.48
N VAL A 47 12.29 2.78 5.57
CA VAL A 47 11.16 1.90 5.88
C VAL A 47 11.58 0.47 5.62
N THR A 48 11.34 -0.42 6.59
CA THR A 48 11.53 -1.87 6.42
C THR A 48 10.16 -2.54 6.34
N PRO A 49 9.71 -2.97 5.14
CA PRO A 49 8.39 -3.58 5.00
C PRO A 49 8.32 -4.93 5.73
N CYS A 50 7.24 -5.14 6.47
CA CYS A 50 6.94 -6.40 7.15
C CYS A 50 5.83 -7.13 6.40
N VAL A 51 6.04 -8.39 6.04
CA VAL A 51 5.04 -9.20 5.32
C VAL A 51 4.48 -10.25 6.27
N ALA A 52 3.16 -10.33 6.33
CA ALA A 52 2.45 -11.32 7.10
C ALA A 52 1.31 -11.93 6.28
N PHE A 53 1.01 -13.19 6.55
CA PHE A 53 -0.12 -13.89 5.97
C PHE A 53 -1.28 -13.93 6.96
N LEU A 54 -2.45 -13.50 6.51
CA LEU A 54 -3.70 -13.58 7.26
C LEU A 54 -4.42 -14.86 6.85
N HIS A 55 -4.32 -15.90 7.68
CA HIS A 55 -5.05 -17.14 7.44
C HIS A 55 -6.53 -16.94 7.75
N ALA A 56 -7.38 -17.62 7.02
CA ALA A 56 -8.82 -17.71 7.26
C ALA A 56 -9.20 -19.19 7.37
N ASP A 57 -8.84 -19.83 8.48
CA ASP A 57 -9.01 -21.27 8.63
C ASP A 57 -10.49 -21.65 8.55
N ARG A 58 -10.81 -22.78 7.90
CA ARG A 58 -12.20 -23.24 7.86
C ARG A 58 -12.55 -23.82 9.22
N THR A 59 -13.62 -23.31 9.84
CA THR A 59 -14.14 -23.84 11.12
C THR A 59 -14.82 -25.21 10.92
N SER A 60 -15.28 -25.50 9.70
CA SER A 60 -15.86 -26.78 9.28
C SER A 60 -15.57 -27.05 7.78
N PRO A 61 -15.46 -28.33 7.35
CA PRO A 61 -15.33 -28.70 5.93
C PRO A 61 -16.48 -28.22 5.03
N ASP A 62 -17.63 -27.87 5.61
CA ASP A 62 -18.82 -27.42 4.88
C ASP A 62 -19.07 -25.91 4.97
N SER A 63 -18.36 -25.18 5.85
CA SER A 63 -18.53 -23.72 5.98
C SER A 63 -17.77 -22.97 4.88
N PRO A 64 -18.34 -21.92 4.26
CA PRO A 64 -17.59 -21.09 3.32
C PRO A 64 -16.34 -20.50 3.99
N PRO A 65 -15.26 -20.23 3.24
CA PRO A 65 -14.08 -19.58 3.79
C PRO A 65 -14.48 -18.23 4.40
N ALA A 66 -13.99 -17.94 5.61
CA ALA A 66 -14.29 -16.70 6.29
C ALA A 66 -13.68 -15.54 5.50
N LEU A 67 -14.52 -14.61 5.05
CA LEU A 67 -14.06 -13.38 4.43
C LEU A 67 -13.63 -12.40 5.53
N VAL A 68 -12.41 -11.89 5.41
CA VAL A 68 -11.85 -10.89 6.34
C VAL A 68 -12.80 -9.69 6.44
N GLU A 69 -13.33 -9.23 5.31
CA GLU A 69 -14.27 -8.10 5.22
C GLU A 69 -15.58 -8.31 5.99
N ASP A 70 -16.01 -9.58 6.19
CA ASP A 70 -17.26 -9.91 6.88
C ASP A 70 -17.07 -10.17 8.38
N SER A 71 -15.93 -10.74 8.75
CA SER A 71 -15.70 -11.25 10.11
C SER A 71 -14.68 -10.43 10.91
N MET A 72 -13.83 -9.68 10.21
CA MET A 72 -12.87 -8.74 10.78
C MET A 72 -13.22 -7.34 10.26
N MET A 73 -14.25 -6.73 10.84
CA MET A 73 -14.58 -5.34 10.50
C MET A 73 -13.44 -4.41 10.95
N PRO A 74 -12.72 -3.74 10.02
CA PRO A 74 -11.68 -2.80 10.38
C PRO A 74 -12.28 -1.66 11.20
N ARG A 75 -11.60 -1.28 12.28
CA ARG A 75 -11.93 -0.07 13.05
C ARG A 75 -10.96 1.01 12.64
N LEU A 76 -11.37 1.80 11.64
CA LEU A 76 -10.52 2.82 11.05
C LEU A 76 -10.48 4.07 11.93
N ASP A 77 -9.29 4.58 12.22
CA ASP A 77 -9.14 5.95 12.74
C ASP A 77 -9.33 6.94 11.57
N ALA A 78 -10.41 7.72 11.63
CA ALA A 78 -10.73 8.72 10.62
C ALA A 78 -9.70 9.86 10.51
N ARG A 79 -8.77 9.99 11.47
CA ARG A 79 -7.67 10.95 11.42
C ARG A 79 -6.56 10.53 10.46
N GLU A 80 -6.38 9.23 10.27
CA GLU A 80 -5.22 8.67 9.59
C GLU A 80 -5.62 7.83 8.37
N VAL A 81 -6.79 7.18 8.41
CA VAL A 81 -7.24 6.25 7.37
C VAL A 81 -8.60 6.66 6.79
N ALA A 82 -8.58 7.08 5.53
CA ALA A 82 -9.80 7.39 4.77
C ALA A 82 -10.54 6.14 4.29
N ALA A 83 -9.82 5.09 3.90
CA ALA A 83 -10.40 3.86 3.39
C ALA A 83 -9.44 2.66 3.53
N VAL A 84 -10.01 1.46 3.60
CA VAL A 84 -9.30 0.18 3.47
C VAL A 84 -9.95 -0.63 2.36
N PHE A 85 -9.10 -1.19 1.48
CA PHE A 85 -9.47 -1.99 0.33
C PHE A 85 -8.41 -3.07 0.06
N SER A 86 -8.78 -4.05 -0.76
CA SER A 86 -7.95 -5.17 -1.17
C SER A 86 -7.60 -5.08 -2.67
N ALA A 87 -6.51 -5.70 -3.08
CA ALA A 87 -6.14 -5.84 -4.49
C ALA A 87 -5.67 -7.28 -4.76
N PRO A 88 -5.95 -7.86 -5.95
CA PRO A 88 -5.39 -9.16 -6.31
C PRO A 88 -3.86 -9.09 -6.37
N PHE A 89 -3.19 -9.77 -5.45
CA PHE A 89 -1.74 -9.61 -5.26
C PHE A 89 -0.91 -9.94 -6.50
N TYR A 90 -1.29 -10.99 -7.25
CA TYR A 90 -0.64 -11.35 -8.51
C TYR A 90 -0.69 -10.24 -9.58
N ASN A 91 -1.72 -9.39 -9.55
CA ASN A 91 -1.93 -8.36 -10.57
C ASN A 91 -0.86 -7.25 -10.53
N PHE A 92 -0.10 -7.12 -9.43
CA PHE A 92 1.03 -6.19 -9.36
C PHE A 92 2.22 -6.58 -10.26
N LEU A 93 2.18 -7.78 -10.87
CA LEU A 93 3.11 -8.20 -11.93
C LEU A 93 2.59 -7.93 -13.34
N LYS A 94 1.35 -7.45 -13.49
CA LYS A 94 0.65 -7.35 -14.77
C LYS A 94 0.57 -5.92 -15.28
N ALA A 95 0.75 -5.74 -16.58
CA ALA A 95 0.66 -4.43 -17.22
C ALA A 95 -0.80 -3.97 -17.44
N THR A 96 -1.76 -4.88 -17.43
CA THR A 96 -3.19 -4.62 -17.63
C THR A 96 -4.02 -5.34 -16.57
N ASP A 97 -5.28 -4.95 -16.41
CA ASP A 97 -6.20 -5.65 -15.51
C ASP A 97 -6.30 -7.13 -15.89
N LEU A 98 -6.28 -8.02 -14.90
CA LEU A 98 -6.72 -9.39 -15.09
C LEU A 98 -8.22 -9.42 -15.45
N PRO A 99 -8.69 -10.42 -16.22
CA PRO A 99 -10.10 -10.56 -16.51
C PRO A 99 -10.95 -10.57 -15.23
N PRO A 100 -12.07 -9.82 -15.18
CA PRO A 100 -12.94 -9.83 -14.01
C PRO A 100 -13.51 -11.24 -13.79
N ARG A 101 -13.88 -11.54 -12.55
CA ARG A 101 -14.52 -12.81 -12.24
C ARG A 101 -15.89 -12.90 -12.92
N PRO A 102 -16.44 -14.10 -13.14
CA PRO A 102 -17.78 -14.24 -13.71
C PRO A 102 -18.82 -13.44 -12.90
N GLY A 103 -19.54 -12.53 -13.57
CA GLY A 103 -20.55 -11.67 -12.96
C GLY A 103 -20.03 -10.31 -12.47
N GLU A 104 -18.73 -10.07 -12.52
CA GLU A 104 -18.10 -8.79 -12.20
C GLU A 104 -17.80 -7.99 -13.47
N THR A 105 -17.86 -6.66 -13.36
CA THR A 105 -17.39 -5.75 -14.41
C THR A 105 -16.26 -4.89 -13.89
N LEU A 106 -15.30 -4.56 -14.76
CA LEU A 106 -14.26 -3.61 -14.41
C LEU A 106 -14.78 -2.18 -14.56
N PRO A 107 -14.42 -1.27 -13.64
CA PRO A 107 -14.65 0.15 -13.83
C PRO A 107 -13.81 0.65 -15.01
N PRO A 108 -14.24 1.71 -15.70
CA PRO A 108 -13.45 2.36 -16.74
C PRO A 108 -12.06 2.80 -16.24
N GLY A 109 -11.15 3.06 -17.18
CA GLY A 109 -9.74 3.35 -16.91
C GLY A 109 -8.81 2.15 -17.15
N HIS A 110 -7.53 2.32 -16.83
CA HIS A 110 -6.47 1.31 -17.01
C HIS A 110 -5.88 0.87 -15.66
N TRP A 111 -5.22 -0.28 -15.64
CA TRP A 111 -4.61 -0.84 -14.43
C TRP A 111 -3.30 -0.16 -14.04
N TYR A 112 -2.40 0.07 -14.99
CA TYR A 112 -1.02 0.43 -14.69
C TYR A 112 -0.44 1.46 -15.65
N ASP A 113 0.27 2.44 -15.10
CA ASP A 113 1.28 3.19 -15.80
C ASP A 113 2.53 3.37 -14.92
N GLY A 114 3.63 3.80 -15.53
CA GLY A 114 4.85 4.06 -14.79
C GLY A 114 5.84 4.89 -15.57
N ALA A 115 6.82 5.42 -14.85
CA ALA A 115 7.87 6.25 -15.42
C ALA A 115 9.19 6.00 -14.71
N TRP A 116 10.28 6.07 -15.46
CA TRP A 116 11.62 6.16 -14.88
C TRP A 116 11.85 7.56 -14.32
N THR A 117 12.41 7.64 -13.12
CA THR A 117 12.87 8.88 -12.52
C THR A 117 14.28 8.72 -11.99
N ASN A 118 15.00 9.82 -11.87
CA ASN A 118 16.30 9.83 -11.22
C ASN A 118 16.10 10.17 -9.74
N TYR A 119 16.46 9.24 -8.85
CA TYR A 119 16.41 9.45 -7.41
C TYR A 119 17.81 9.31 -6.81
N LYS A 120 18.39 10.44 -6.40
CA LYS A 120 19.78 10.55 -5.90
C LYS A 120 20.81 9.93 -6.85
N GLY A 121 20.66 10.15 -8.16
CA GLY A 121 21.58 9.62 -9.18
C GLY A 121 21.22 8.22 -9.69
N GLU A 122 20.38 7.48 -8.98
CA GLU A 122 19.95 6.13 -9.37
C GLU A 122 18.66 6.16 -10.20
N GLN A 123 18.55 5.26 -11.17
CA GLN A 123 17.30 5.08 -11.91
C GLN A 123 16.30 4.34 -11.03
N TRP A 124 15.18 4.99 -10.76
CA TRP A 124 14.11 4.46 -9.93
C TRP A 124 12.81 4.41 -10.72
N ARG A 125 12.17 3.25 -10.74
CA ARG A 125 10.91 3.05 -11.45
C ARG A 125 9.73 3.44 -10.57
N VAL A 126 9.03 4.50 -10.99
CA VAL A 126 7.72 4.85 -10.44
C VAL A 126 6.68 3.90 -11.01
N HIS A 127 5.94 3.25 -10.12
CA HIS A 127 4.77 2.43 -10.46
C HIS A 127 3.50 3.13 -9.98
N ASN A 128 2.52 3.26 -10.87
CA ASN A 128 1.17 3.74 -10.56
C ASN A 128 0.16 2.66 -10.93
N PHE A 129 -0.52 2.11 -9.93
CA PHE A 129 -1.58 1.13 -10.11
C PHE A 129 -2.94 1.76 -9.79
N TYR A 130 -3.96 1.53 -10.63
CA TYR A 130 -5.32 2.02 -10.41
C TYR A 130 -6.24 0.83 -10.16
N VAL A 131 -6.36 0.49 -8.87
CA VAL A 131 -7.01 -0.73 -8.38
C VAL A 131 -8.53 -0.59 -8.45
N PRO A 132 -9.24 -1.47 -9.17
CA PRO A 132 -10.70 -1.56 -9.13
C PRO A 132 -11.23 -1.82 -7.72
N VAL A 133 -12.15 -0.97 -7.25
CA VAL A 133 -12.78 -1.11 -5.93
C VAL A 133 -14.30 -1.28 -5.98
N ASN A 134 -14.89 -1.35 -7.17
CA ASN A 134 -16.33 -1.48 -7.38
C ASN A 134 -16.92 -2.85 -6.97
N ASN A 135 -16.12 -3.91 -6.97
CA ASN A 135 -16.56 -5.28 -6.65
C ASN A 135 -16.12 -5.76 -5.25
N GLN A 136 -15.73 -4.84 -4.36
CA GLN A 136 -15.26 -5.15 -3.01
C GLN A 136 -15.88 -4.22 -1.97
N ARG A 137 -15.92 -4.65 -0.70
CA ARG A 137 -16.39 -3.78 0.38
C ARG A 137 -15.25 -2.88 0.85
N VAL A 138 -15.28 -1.63 0.38
CA VAL A 138 -14.41 -0.59 0.91
C VAL A 138 -14.88 -0.21 2.31
N SER A 139 -14.04 -0.48 3.32
CA SER A 139 -14.31 -0.06 4.70
C SER A 139 -13.93 1.41 4.83
N ARG A 140 -14.85 2.22 5.35
CA ARG A 140 -14.67 3.67 5.59
C ARG A 140 -15.01 4.01 7.05
N PRO A 141 -14.35 5.01 7.65
CA PRO A 141 -14.63 5.40 9.03
C PRO A 141 -16.09 5.85 9.18
N ARG A 142 -16.83 5.28 10.14
CA ARG A 142 -18.28 5.55 10.35
C ARG A 142 -18.56 6.83 11.15
N ARG A 143 -17.55 7.47 11.75
CA ARG A 143 -17.69 8.67 12.59
C ARG A 143 -16.45 9.56 12.49
N GLY A 144 -16.66 10.82 12.12
CA GLY A 144 -15.68 11.90 12.12
C GLY A 144 -16.39 13.26 12.29
N SER A 145 -15.65 14.32 12.60
CA SER A 145 -16.17 15.69 12.58
C SER A 145 -16.60 16.08 11.16
N ALA A 146 -17.43 17.11 11.01
CA ALA A 146 -17.90 17.55 9.69
C ALA A 146 -16.75 17.84 8.70
N ALA A 147 -15.65 18.43 9.17
CA ALA A 147 -14.44 18.68 8.38
C ALA A 147 -13.72 17.38 7.94
N GLN A 148 -13.89 16.29 8.68
CA GLN A 148 -13.29 14.98 8.35
C GLN A 148 -14.13 14.24 7.31
N ILE A 149 -15.46 14.40 7.36
CA ILE A 149 -16.36 13.95 6.29
C ILE A 149 -16.03 14.73 5.01
N GLU A 150 -15.85 16.04 5.11
CA GLU A 150 -15.44 16.87 3.96
C GLU A 150 -14.05 16.48 3.41
N LEU A 151 -13.08 16.08 4.24
CA LEU A 151 -11.78 15.60 3.75
C LEU A 151 -11.90 14.22 3.08
N ALA A 152 -12.70 13.32 3.64
CA ALA A 152 -13.01 12.03 3.00
C ALA A 152 -13.72 12.24 1.66
N ASP A 153 -14.71 13.13 1.61
CA ASP A 153 -15.41 13.53 0.39
C ASP A 153 -14.45 14.22 -0.60
N GLN A 154 -13.52 15.09 -0.15
CA GLN A 154 -12.51 15.70 -1.02
C GLN A 154 -11.48 14.69 -1.54
N LEU A 155 -11.11 13.70 -0.73
CA LEU A 155 -10.31 12.56 -1.19
C LEU A 155 -11.09 11.72 -2.21
N GLU A 156 -12.41 11.56 -2.04
CA GLU A 156 -13.28 10.91 -3.04
C GLU A 156 -13.37 11.72 -4.34
N VAL A 157 -13.48 13.05 -4.25
CA VAL A 157 -13.54 13.96 -5.42
C VAL A 157 -12.17 14.11 -6.10
N SER A 158 -11.06 13.98 -5.38
CA SER A 158 -9.70 14.04 -5.96
C SER A 158 -9.18 12.68 -6.44
N GLN A 159 -9.73 11.57 -5.93
CA GLN A 159 -9.54 10.21 -6.44
C GLN A 159 -10.58 9.87 -7.51
N ASP A 160 -10.87 10.85 -8.38
CA ASP A 160 -11.83 10.86 -9.48
C ASP A 160 -11.46 9.87 -10.61
N HIS A 161 -11.23 8.60 -10.27
CA HIS A 161 -11.40 7.51 -11.21
C HIS A 161 -12.61 6.70 -10.73
N GLU A 162 -13.71 6.84 -11.47
CA GLU A 162 -14.91 6.00 -11.62
C GLU A 162 -14.89 4.57 -11.01
N GLY A 163 -14.57 4.43 -9.71
CA GLY A 163 -14.41 3.14 -9.03
C GLY A 163 -13.00 2.55 -8.97
N ARG A 164 -11.92 3.34 -9.09
CA ARG A 164 -10.51 2.89 -8.94
C ARG A 164 -9.72 3.73 -7.92
N PHE A 165 -8.90 3.07 -7.10
CA PHE A 165 -7.96 3.73 -6.18
C PHE A 165 -6.52 3.66 -6.68
N LYS A 166 -5.78 4.77 -6.56
CA LYS A 166 -4.38 4.86 -7.00
C LYS A 166 -3.42 4.38 -5.91
N VAL A 167 -2.63 3.36 -6.21
CA VAL A 167 -1.50 2.88 -5.39
C VAL A 167 -0.21 3.21 -6.10
N TRP A 168 0.65 4.02 -5.48
CA TRP A 168 1.84 4.57 -6.13
C TRP A 168 2.98 4.86 -5.15
N GLY A 169 4.10 5.31 -5.68
CA GLY A 169 5.28 5.69 -4.89
C GLY A 169 5.91 4.50 -4.17
N LEU A 170 6.32 4.72 -2.92
CA LEU A 170 6.94 3.70 -2.07
C LEU A 170 6.09 2.42 -2.00
N THR A 171 4.79 2.56 -1.75
CA THR A 171 3.85 1.45 -1.65
C THR A 171 3.77 0.65 -2.95
N GLY A 172 3.69 1.33 -4.09
CA GLY A 172 3.68 0.69 -5.40
C GLY A 172 4.93 -0.15 -5.64
N ARG A 173 6.12 0.37 -5.29
CA ARG A 173 7.38 -0.36 -5.41
C ARG A 173 7.45 -1.57 -4.48
N VAL A 174 7.11 -1.40 -3.21
CA VAL A 174 7.10 -2.49 -2.22
C VAL A 174 6.19 -3.64 -2.66
N LEU A 175 5.02 -3.33 -3.24
CA LEU A 175 4.08 -4.35 -3.73
C LEU A 175 4.61 -5.12 -4.94
N VAL A 176 5.29 -4.45 -5.88
CA VAL A 176 5.96 -5.12 -7.01
C VAL A 176 7.05 -6.06 -6.50
N ASP A 177 7.93 -5.58 -5.62
CA ASP A 177 9.01 -6.37 -5.05
C ASP A 177 8.47 -7.59 -4.28
N ALA A 178 7.44 -7.39 -3.47
CA ALA A 178 6.78 -8.46 -2.73
C ALA A 178 6.16 -9.51 -3.67
N ALA A 179 5.48 -9.08 -4.74
CA ALA A 179 4.85 -9.99 -5.69
C ALA A 179 5.89 -10.80 -6.46
N ARG A 180 7.00 -10.17 -6.89
CA ARG A 180 8.12 -10.87 -7.55
C ARG A 180 8.67 -11.98 -6.67
N ILE A 181 8.90 -11.70 -5.39
CA ILE A 181 9.40 -12.69 -4.43
C ILE A 181 8.37 -13.80 -4.18
N ALA A 182 7.09 -13.45 -4.03
CA ALA A 182 6.05 -14.41 -3.69
C ALA A 182 5.70 -15.37 -4.82
N TYR A 183 5.71 -14.89 -6.07
CA TYR A 183 5.35 -15.69 -7.25
C TYR A 183 6.57 -16.22 -8.01
N ASP A 184 7.78 -15.77 -7.68
CA ASP A 184 9.02 -16.09 -8.42
C ASP A 184 8.90 -15.76 -9.92
N GLU A 185 8.26 -14.63 -10.21
CA GLU A 185 7.94 -14.17 -11.57
C GLU A 185 8.36 -12.70 -11.74
N GLU A 186 8.92 -12.39 -12.92
CA GLU A 186 9.24 -11.00 -13.27
C GLU A 186 7.99 -10.24 -13.76
N PRO A 187 7.85 -8.93 -13.46
CA PRO A 187 6.73 -8.13 -13.91
C PRO A 187 6.74 -7.94 -15.44
N GLU A 188 5.55 -7.89 -16.05
CA GLU A 188 5.38 -7.61 -17.48
C GLU A 188 5.81 -6.18 -17.86
N MET A 189 5.76 -5.27 -16.89
CA MET A 189 6.17 -3.88 -17.03
C MET A 189 7.66 -3.68 -16.72
N GLU A 190 8.21 -2.55 -17.18
CA GLU A 190 9.51 -2.07 -16.73
C GLU A 190 9.55 -1.94 -15.20
N HIS A 191 10.66 -2.38 -14.62
CA HIS A 191 10.91 -2.42 -13.17
C HIS A 191 12.41 -2.34 -12.91
N ASN A 192 12.78 -1.99 -11.68
CA ASN A 192 14.14 -2.15 -11.20
C ASN A 192 14.46 -3.62 -10.94
N LEU A 193 15.66 -4.05 -11.31
CA LEU A 193 16.08 -5.44 -11.13
C LEU A 193 16.31 -5.80 -9.66
N ASP A 194 16.79 -4.84 -8.86
CA ASP A 194 17.02 -5.00 -7.43
C ASP A 194 15.73 -4.83 -6.59
N PHE A 195 15.79 -5.32 -5.36
CA PHE A 195 14.72 -5.20 -4.37
C PHE A 195 15.07 -4.10 -3.36
N GLY A 196 14.09 -3.29 -2.98
CA GLY A 196 14.27 -2.15 -2.09
C GLY A 196 15.23 -1.10 -2.65
N ASP A 197 15.70 -0.21 -1.77
CA ASP A 197 16.44 1.00 -2.15
C ASP A 197 17.81 1.09 -1.47
N LEU A 198 18.46 -0.04 -1.14
CA LEU A 198 19.71 -0.07 -0.38
C LEU A 198 20.81 0.86 -0.93
N LYS A 199 20.95 0.96 -2.26
CA LYS A 199 21.91 1.88 -2.90
C LYS A 199 21.58 3.33 -2.59
N VAL A 200 20.31 3.72 -2.77
CA VAL A 200 19.83 5.07 -2.54
C VAL A 200 19.89 5.44 -1.06
N ILE A 201 19.58 4.49 -0.16
CA ILE A 201 19.73 4.65 1.29
C ILE A 201 21.19 4.94 1.64
N LYS A 202 22.14 4.20 1.06
CA LYS A 202 23.56 4.43 1.30
C LYS A 202 24.00 5.82 0.83
N ILE A 203 23.56 6.25 -0.36
CA ILE A 203 23.83 7.61 -0.85
C ILE A 203 23.24 8.65 0.11
N ALA A 204 22.00 8.46 0.57
CA ALA A 204 21.36 9.36 1.54
C ALA A 204 22.12 9.44 2.88
N GLN A 205 22.67 8.31 3.33
CA GLN A 205 23.50 8.24 4.53
C GLN A 205 24.83 8.98 4.34
N ASP A 206 25.52 8.75 3.22
CA ASP A 206 26.80 9.41 2.90
C ASP A 206 26.63 10.94 2.75
N GLU A 207 25.45 11.39 2.32
CA GLU A 207 25.06 12.80 2.25
C GLU A 207 24.62 13.41 3.60
N GLY A 208 24.52 12.63 4.68
CA GLY A 208 24.03 13.07 5.99
C GLY A 208 22.52 13.36 6.03
N ALA A 209 21.77 12.94 5.01
CA ALA A 209 20.34 13.24 4.90
C ALA A 209 19.45 12.41 5.85
N LEU A 210 20.04 11.40 6.51
CA LEU A 210 19.36 10.54 7.50
C LEU A 210 19.62 10.98 8.95
N ASP A 211 20.44 12.02 9.17
CA ASP A 211 20.79 12.47 10.52
C ASP A 211 19.62 13.27 11.14
N GLU A 212 19.28 12.96 12.40
CA GLU A 212 18.15 13.53 13.14
C GLU A 212 18.23 15.07 13.32
N SER A 213 19.36 15.71 12.98
CA SER A 213 19.55 17.16 13.10
C SER A 213 18.78 18.01 12.07
N HIS A 214 18.04 17.42 11.14
CA HIS A 214 17.29 18.13 10.10
C HIS A 214 15.82 18.44 10.43
N GLU A 215 15.38 18.34 11.70
CA GLU A 215 14.03 18.76 12.13
C GLU A 215 13.69 20.24 11.85
N ASN A 216 14.65 21.09 11.47
CA ASN A 216 14.46 22.52 11.20
C ASN A 216 14.55 22.94 9.72
N SER A 217 14.44 22.01 8.77
CA SER A 217 14.45 22.38 7.34
C SER A 217 13.07 22.89 6.89
N PRO A 218 12.98 24.06 6.23
CA PRO A 218 11.69 24.61 5.83
C PRO A 218 10.96 23.69 4.83
N PRO A 219 9.62 23.70 4.80
CA PRO A 219 8.83 22.80 3.98
C PRO A 219 9.26 22.90 2.51
N VAL A 220 9.57 21.74 1.92
CA VAL A 220 9.84 21.60 0.49
C VAL A 220 8.64 22.14 -0.26
N LYS A 221 8.84 23.22 -1.02
CA LYS A 221 7.78 23.80 -1.86
C LYS A 221 7.31 22.71 -2.83
N ARG A 222 6.00 22.49 -2.87
CA ARG A 222 5.36 21.72 -3.93
C ARG A 222 5.69 22.42 -5.25
N ASP A 223 6.47 21.78 -6.11
CA ASP A 223 6.58 22.21 -7.50
C ASP A 223 5.19 22.05 -8.12
N GLU A 224 4.60 23.18 -8.51
CA GLU A 224 3.35 23.21 -9.27
C GLU A 224 3.58 22.50 -10.60
N ASP A 225 2.79 21.45 -10.82
CA ASP A 225 2.74 20.70 -12.06
C ASP A 225 2.38 21.68 -13.20
N LYS A 226 3.37 22.01 -14.03
CA LYS A 226 3.10 22.78 -15.25
C LYS A 226 2.45 21.84 -16.26
N PRO A 227 1.26 22.17 -16.79
CA PRO A 227 0.61 21.32 -17.77
C PRO A 227 1.51 21.19 -19.01
N ALA A 228 1.73 19.94 -19.43
CA ALA A 228 2.39 19.62 -20.69
C ALA A 228 1.62 20.32 -21.82
N LYS A 229 2.34 21.11 -22.63
CA LYS A 229 1.78 21.72 -23.84
C LYS A 229 1.47 20.62 -24.85
N MET A 230 0.30 20.76 -25.50
CA MET A 230 -0.19 20.02 -26.66
C MET A 230 0.85 19.88 -27.78
#